data_AF-A0A1H5JE69-F1
#
_entry.id   AF-A0A1H5JE69-F1
#
_cell.length_a   1.000
_cell.length_b   1.000
_cell.length_c   1.000
_cell.angle_alpha   90.00
_cell.angle_beta   90.00
_cell.angle_gamma   90.00
#
_symmetry.space_group_name_H-M   'P 1'
#
loop_
_entity.id
_entity.type
_entity.pdbx_description
1 polymer ?
#
loop_
_entity_poly.entity_id
_entity_poly.type
_entity_poly.pdbx_seq_one_letter_code
_entity_poly.pdbx_strand_id
1 'polypeptide(L)'
;MARPGANPFQPKQPPLSQRQRELWGRLNKCIMANGGWIVSQADVSPIRFEAPLNSELPELLRQAGHWVIDNGTHERLMPITETLKEHGRNNTIKRQQVGVGIVNVWQFDLPPIQP
;
A
#
# COMPACT_ATOMS: atom_id res chain seq x y z
N MET A 1 -30.66 19.76 8.79
CA MET A 1 -30.05 18.41 8.68
C MET A 1 -28.54 18.58 8.75
N ALA A 2 -27.93 18.32 9.91
CA ALA A 2 -26.49 18.50 10.14
C ALA A 2 -25.71 17.25 9.70
N ARG A 3 -24.60 17.43 8.97
CA ARG A 3 -23.70 16.36 8.53
C ARG A 3 -23.00 15.74 9.76
N PRO A 4 -22.94 14.41 9.90
CA PRO A 4 -22.22 13.82 11.02
C PRO A 4 -20.70 14.01 10.85
N GLY A 5 -20.16 14.86 11.72
CA GLY A 5 -18.88 14.68 12.43
C GLY A 5 -17.63 14.40 11.60
N ALA A 6 -16.89 15.46 11.26
CA ALA A 6 -15.43 15.35 11.24
C ALA A 6 -14.99 14.97 12.67
N ASN A 7 -14.39 13.79 12.82
CA ASN A 7 -13.98 13.25 14.12
C ASN A 7 -12.83 14.11 14.69
N PRO A 8 -13.04 14.92 15.75
CA PRO A 8 -12.07 15.93 16.20
C PRO A 8 -10.92 15.36 17.06
N PHE A 9 -10.84 14.03 17.21
CA PHE A 9 -9.97 13.33 18.15
C PHE A 9 -8.91 12.44 17.50
N GLN A 10 -8.53 12.64 16.23
CA GLN A 10 -7.31 11.98 15.76
C GLN A 10 -6.12 12.66 16.46
N PRO A 11 -5.40 11.97 17.36
CA PRO A 11 -4.19 12.54 17.94
C PRO A 11 -3.27 12.93 16.79
N LYS A 12 -2.82 14.19 16.76
CA LYS A 12 -1.82 14.64 15.78
C LYS A 12 -0.60 13.76 15.99
N GLN A 13 -0.38 12.82 15.08
CA GLN A 13 0.79 11.97 15.15
C GLN A 13 2.03 12.86 15.10
N PRO A 14 3.04 12.60 15.94
CA PRO A 14 4.27 13.36 15.89
C PRO A 14 4.86 13.22 14.48
N PRO A 15 5.38 14.32 13.90
CA PRO A 15 5.97 14.26 12.58
C PRO A 15 7.15 13.29 12.60
N LEU A 16 7.22 12.41 11.58
CA LEU A 16 8.35 11.49 11.43
C LEU A 16 9.67 12.25 11.35
N SER A 17 10.70 11.71 12.01
CA SER A 17 12.09 12.16 11.85
C SER A 17 12.56 11.99 10.41
N GLN A 18 13.62 12.70 10.01
CA GLN A 18 14.17 12.58 8.65
C GLN A 18 14.54 11.13 8.30
N ARG A 19 15.22 10.43 9.22
CA ARG A 19 15.55 9.00 9.04
C ARG A 19 14.30 8.12 8.89
N GLN A 20 13.21 8.42 9.60
CA GLN A 20 11.95 7.68 9.47
C GLN A 20 11.26 7.95 8.13
N ARG A 21 11.32 9.18 7.60
CA ARG A 21 10.81 9.50 6.25
C ARG A 21 11.60 8.79 5.15
N GLU A 22 12.93 8.75 5.29
CA GLU A 22 13.78 7.99 4.37
C GLU A 22 13.44 6.49 4.40
N LEU A 23 13.25 5.92 5.60
CA LEU A 23 12.81 4.53 5.75
C LEU A 23 11.41 4.32 5.16
N TRP A 24 10.46 5.21 5.42
CA TRP A 24 9.12 5.18 4.84
C TRP A 24 9.19 5.14 3.31
N GLY A 25 9.99 6.01 2.70
CA GLY A 25 10.19 6.05 1.24
C GLY A 25 10.78 4.76 0.68
N ARG A 26 11.71 4.12 1.40
CA ARG A 26 12.28 2.81 1.01
C ARG A 26 11.25 1.69 1.12
N LEU A 27 10.46 1.67 2.19
CA LEU A 27 9.38 0.70 2.38
C LEU A 27 8.29 0.86 1.31
N ASN A 28 7.90 2.09 0.98
CA ASN A 28 6.95 2.35 -0.11
C ASN A 28 7.45 1.78 -1.45
N LYS A 29 8.71 2.05 -1.81
CA LYS A 29 9.32 1.47 -3.02
C LYS A 29 9.33 -0.06 -2.99
N CYS A 30 9.66 -0.66 -1.85
CA CYS A 30 9.68 -2.12 -1.68
C CYS A 30 8.28 -2.72 -1.84
N ILE A 31 7.26 -2.14 -1.19
CA ILE A 31 5.87 -2.60 -1.28
C ILE A 31 5.38 -2.54 -2.72
N MET A 32 5.60 -1.42 -3.42
CA MET A 32 5.22 -1.27 -4.82
C MET A 32 5.95 -2.26 -5.74
N ALA A 33 7.25 -2.49 -5.53
CA ALA A 33 8.03 -3.43 -6.34
C ALA A 33 7.54 -4.88 -6.21
N ASN A 34 6.92 -5.23 -5.07
CA ASN A 34 6.33 -6.55 -4.81
C ASN A 34 4.81 -6.59 -5.07
N GLY A 35 4.27 -5.62 -5.82
CA GLY A 35 2.87 -5.63 -6.26
C GLY A 35 1.86 -5.20 -5.20
N GLY A 36 2.30 -4.55 -4.12
CA GLY A 36 1.43 -3.93 -3.12
C GLY A 36 1.22 -2.43 -3.37
N TRP A 37 0.26 -1.85 -2.66
CA TRP A 37 -0.10 -0.44 -2.74
C TRP A 37 -0.23 0.16 -1.35
N ILE A 38 0.49 1.24 -1.05
CA ILE A 38 0.26 1.99 0.19
C ILE A 38 -1.05 2.77 0.08
N VAL A 39 -1.85 2.69 1.14
CA VAL A 39 -3.16 3.36 1.26
C VAL A 39 -3.26 4.28 2.48
N SER A 40 -2.25 4.26 3.36
CA SER A 40 -2.06 5.35 4.34
C SER A 40 -1.53 6.61 3.67
N GLN A 41 -1.61 7.75 4.37
CA GLN A 41 -0.96 8.98 3.93
C GLN A 41 0.56 8.81 3.82
N ALA A 42 1.22 9.73 3.11
CA ALA A 42 2.67 9.77 3.08
C ALA A 42 3.24 10.17 4.45
N ASP A 43 4.40 9.63 4.81
CA ASP A 43 5.14 9.97 6.03
C ASP A 43 4.33 9.84 7.34
N VAL A 44 3.44 8.85 7.42
CA VAL A 44 2.70 8.49 8.65
C VAL A 44 3.00 7.06 9.10
N SER A 45 2.83 6.81 10.40
CA SER A 45 2.88 5.48 11.02
C SER A 45 1.62 5.29 11.87
N PRO A 46 0.86 4.18 11.76
CA PRO A 46 1.19 2.97 11.02
C PRO A 46 1.09 3.14 9.49
N ILE A 47 1.91 2.38 8.76
CA ILE A 47 1.80 2.24 7.32
C ILE A 47 0.68 1.24 7.04
N ARG A 48 -0.27 1.63 6.19
CA ARG A 48 -1.32 0.74 5.68
C ARG A 48 -1.07 0.44 4.22
N PHE A 49 -1.15 -0.83 3.86
CA PHE A 49 -0.97 -1.25 2.48
C PHE A 49 -1.96 -2.35 2.09
N GLU A 50 -2.26 -2.40 0.80
CA GLU A 50 -3.04 -3.43 0.15
C GLU A 50 -2.13 -4.30 -0.70
N ALA A 51 -2.42 -5.60 -0.78
CA ALA A 51 -1.80 -6.47 -1.78
C ALA A 51 -2.77 -7.61 -2.18
N PRO A 52 -2.53 -8.30 -3.30
CA PRO A 52 -3.30 -9.48 -3.68
C PRO A 52 -3.31 -10.54 -2.57
N LEU A 53 -4.38 -11.34 -2.49
CA LEU A 53 -4.55 -12.38 -1.46
C LEU A 53 -3.41 -13.41 -1.40
N ASN A 54 -2.75 -13.65 -2.53
CA ASN A 54 -1.63 -14.58 -2.67
C ASN A 54 -0.26 -13.88 -2.54
N SER A 55 -0.21 -12.62 -2.09
CA SER A 55 1.04 -11.90 -1.94
C SER A 55 1.86 -12.43 -0.77
N GLU A 56 3.16 -12.58 -0.97
CA GLU A 56 4.14 -12.94 0.07
C GLU A 56 4.57 -11.72 0.91
N LEU A 57 4.19 -10.50 0.50
CA LEU A 57 4.52 -9.24 1.19
C LEU A 57 4.32 -9.24 2.71
N PRO A 58 3.15 -9.64 3.26
CA PRO A 58 2.95 -9.65 4.70
C PRO A 58 3.95 -10.56 5.40
N GLU A 59 4.32 -11.70 4.80
CA GLU A 59 5.26 -12.64 5.39
C GLU A 59 6.70 -12.12 5.32
N LEU A 60 7.09 -11.53 4.19
CA LEU A 60 8.40 -10.88 4.05
C LEU A 60 8.59 -9.73 5.06
N LEU A 61 7.54 -8.94 5.30
CA LEU A 61 7.58 -7.87 6.31
C LEU A 61 7.68 -8.42 7.73
N ARG A 62 6.99 -9.52 8.05
CA ARG A 62 7.15 -10.21 9.35
C ARG A 62 8.57 -10.76 9.53
N GLN A 63 9.13 -11.39 8.50
CA GLN A 63 10.50 -11.91 8.51
C GLN A 63 11.54 -10.79 8.67
N ALA A 64 11.25 -9.60 8.13
CA ALA A 64 12.04 -8.39 8.34
C ALA A 64 11.87 -7.77 9.74
N GLY A 65 11.05 -8.37 10.61
CA GLY A 65 10.85 -7.95 11.99
C GLY A 65 9.70 -6.97 12.23
N HIS A 66 8.84 -6.72 11.23
CA HIS A 66 7.67 -5.86 11.41
C HIS A 66 6.49 -6.64 11.99
N TRP A 67 5.76 -6.02 12.92
CA TRP A 67 4.49 -6.53 13.39
C TRP A 67 3.37 -6.19 12.39
N VAL A 68 3.01 -7.14 11.55
CA VAL A 68 2.00 -6.97 10.48
C VAL A 68 0.64 -7.46 10.93
N ILE A 69 -0.33 -6.53 11.03
CA ILE A 69 -1.72 -6.78 11.43
C ILE A 69 -2.59 -6.85 10.17
N ASP A 70 -3.47 -7.86 10.12
CA ASP A 70 -4.50 -8.02 9.08
C ASP A 70 -5.74 -7.19 9.42
N ASN A 71 -6.21 -6.36 8.49
CA ASN A 71 -7.39 -5.51 8.62
C ASN A 71 -8.56 -5.95 7.73
N GLY A 72 -8.45 -7.10 7.06
CA GLY A 72 -9.48 -7.68 6.22
C GLY A 72 -9.41 -7.26 4.74
N THR A 73 -10.32 -7.84 3.97
CA THR A 73 -10.32 -7.78 2.51
C THR A 73 -11.37 -6.83 1.94
N HIS A 74 -11.10 -6.25 0.78
CA HIS A 74 -12.13 -5.54 0.00
C HIS A 74 -11.87 -5.66 -1.51
N GLU A 75 -12.85 -5.21 -2.28
CA GLU A 75 -12.74 -5.08 -3.73
C GLU A 75 -11.94 -3.83 -4.10
N ARG A 76 -11.03 -3.97 -5.05
CA ARG A 76 -10.21 -2.91 -5.63
C ARG A 76 -10.34 -2.92 -7.14
N LEU A 77 -10.39 -1.72 -7.72
CA LEU A 77 -10.27 -1.54 -9.16
C LEU A 77 -8.81 -1.69 -9.58
N MET A 78 -8.53 -2.68 -10.42
CA MET A 78 -7.21 -3.08 -10.88
C MET A 78 -7.06 -2.71 -12.37
N PRO A 79 -5.95 -2.08 -12.80
CA PRO A 79 -5.73 -1.79 -14.21
C PRO A 79 -5.55 -3.09 -15.01
N ILE A 80 -6.37 -3.29 -16.04
CA ILE A 80 -6.19 -4.39 -16.99
C ILE A 80 -5.10 -3.96 -17.97
N THR A 81 -3.99 -4.70 -17.99
CA THR A 81 -2.92 -4.48 -18.99
C THR A 81 -3.00 -5.60 -20.02
N GLU A 82 -3.77 -5.41 -21.09
CA GLU A 82 -3.73 -6.30 -22.25
C GLU A 82 -2.50 -5.98 -23.11
N THR A 83 -1.61 -6.95 -23.29
CA THR A 83 -0.52 -6.84 -24.27
C THR A 83 -0.98 -7.46 -25.57
N LEU A 84 -1.45 -6.63 -26.51
CA LEU A 84 -1.80 -7.08 -27.85
C LEU A 84 -0.53 -7.27 -28.69
N LYS A 85 -0.28 -8.49 -29.14
CA LYS A 85 0.71 -8.77 -30.18
C LYS A 85 0.03 -8.70 -31.54
N GLU A 86 0.17 -7.58 -32.23
CA GLU A 86 -0.21 -7.44 -33.63
C GLU A 86 1.03 -7.50 -34.52
N HIS A 87 1.05 -8.45 -35.47
CA HIS A 87 1.99 -8.48 -36.61
C HIS A 87 3.49 -8.33 -36.27
N GLY A 88 3.96 -8.98 -35.20
CA GLY A 88 5.39 -9.01 -34.84
C GLY A 88 5.96 -7.71 -34.26
N ARG A 89 5.13 -6.68 -34.03
CA ARG A 89 5.49 -5.50 -33.22
C ARG A 89 4.71 -5.53 -31.91
N ASN A 90 5.42 -5.41 -30.79
CA ASN A 90 4.78 -5.29 -29.48
C ASN A 90 4.24 -3.85 -29.33
N ASN A 91 2.96 -3.65 -29.63
CA ASN A 91 2.27 -2.39 -29.34
C ASN A 91 1.54 -2.53 -28.00
N THR A 92 2.10 -1.95 -26.95
CA THR A 92 1.43 -1.90 -25.63
C THR A 92 0.31 -0.86 -25.67
N ILE A 93 -0.91 -1.29 -26.03
CA ILE A 93 -2.10 -0.45 -25.95
C ILE A 93 -2.59 -0.48 -24.50
N LYS A 94 -2.32 0.58 -23.74
CA LYS A 94 -2.95 0.79 -22.43
C LYS A 94 -4.40 1.22 -22.63
N ARG A 95 -5.33 0.28 -22.88
CA ARG A 95 -6.77 0.58 -22.73
C ARG A 95 -7.02 0.87 -21.25
N GLN A 96 -7.69 1.97 -20.92
CA GLN A 96 -8.15 2.27 -19.55
C GLN A 96 -9.31 1.34 -19.17
N GLN A 97 -9.09 0.03 -19.20
CA GLN A 97 -10.02 -0.94 -18.66
C GLN A 97 -9.59 -1.26 -17.24
N VAL A 98 -10.55 -1.21 -16.32
CA VAL A 98 -10.38 -1.59 -14.92
C VAL A 98 -11.15 -2.87 -14.67
N GLY A 99 -10.50 -3.84 -14.05
CA GLY A 99 -11.13 -5.05 -13.53
C GLY A 99 -11.38 -4.90 -12.03
N VAL A 100 -12.29 -5.69 -11.47
CA VAL A 100 -12.46 -5.81 -10.02
C VAL A 100 -11.60 -6.97 -9.54
N GLY A 101 -10.72 -6.71 -8.55
CA GLY A 101 -9.95 -7.73 -7.86
C GLY A 101 -10.18 -7.66 -6.36
N ILE A 102 -9.93 -8.77 -5.64
CA ILE A 102 -9.98 -8.80 -4.19
C ILE A 102 -8.55 -8.60 -3.66
N VAL A 103 -8.38 -7.65 -2.76
CA VAL A 103 -7.12 -7.38 -2.05
C VAL A 103 -7.35 -7.52 -0.55
N ASN A 104 -6.27 -7.80 0.18
CA ASN A 104 -6.27 -7.74 1.63
C ASN A 104 -5.56 -6.46 2.09
N VAL A 105 -5.99 -5.91 3.22
CA VAL A 105 -5.41 -4.72 3.83
C VAL A 105 -4.60 -5.15 5.03
N TRP A 106 -3.35 -4.73 5.08
CA TRP A 106 -2.48 -4.93 6.24
C TRP A 106 -1.98 -3.58 6.78
N GLN A 107 -1.56 -3.59 8.04
CA GLN A 107 -0.88 -2.46 8.66
C GLN A 107 0.32 -2.90 9.48
N PHE A 108 1.33 -2.05 9.55
CA PHE A 108 2.48 -2.23 10.44
C PHE A 108 3.06 -0.88 10.85
N ASP A 109 3.72 -0.84 12.00
CA ASP A 109 4.36 0.37 12.50
C ASP A 109 5.77 0.56 11.92
N LEU A 110 6.13 1.83 11.71
CA LEU A 110 7.52 2.19 11.49
C LEU A 110 8.31 1.90 12.77
N PRO A 111 9.48 1.25 12.67
CA PRO A 111 10.30 0.99 13.83
C PRO A 111 10.78 2.33 14.44
N PRO A 112 10.91 2.40 15.77
CA PRO A 112 11.53 3.53 16.43
C PRO A 112 13.00 3.60 16.00
N ILE A 113 13.43 4.75 15.49
CA ILE A 113 14.84 4.96 15.15
C ILE A 113 15.54 5.40 16.42
N GLN A 114 16.38 4.52 16.97
CA GLN A 114 17.25 4.88 18.09
C GLN A 114 18.22 5.99 17.63
N PRO A 115 18.50 6.99 18.50
CA PRO A 115 19.36 8.12 18.16
C PRO A 115 20.76 7.68 17.70
#